data_AF-A0A818MTU0-F1
#
_entry.id   AF-A0A818MTU0-F1
#
_cell.length_a   1.000
_cell.length_b   1.000
_cell.length_c   1.000
_cell.angle_alpha   90.00
_cell.angle_beta   90.00
_cell.angle_gamma   90.00
#
_symmetry.space_group_name_H-M   'P 1'
#
loop_
_entity.id
_entity.type
_entity.pdbx_description
1 polymer ?
#
loop_
_entity_poly.entity_id
_entity_poly.type
_entity_poly.pdbx_seq_one_letter_code
_entity_poly.pdbx_strand_id
1 'polypeptide(L)'
;MIGEWFFQEYWHSKRLPNDDISFEYVRALMNLAGADGVLADEERKWILGNSAAKGVNENALNYFKTYQPTKADLEAMIKEKPKFTQQASRPLIFEAFLAASADNDLHAAEREAIYRMGRAMGIEDTVVQQLEKAAENERSHRNQVVALAFPEGMKKACDVAEADYKSN
;
A
#
# COMPACT_ATOMS: atom_id res chain seq x y z
N MET A 1 -19.02 4.19 7.83
CA MET A 1 -18.20 3.00 8.13
C MET A 1 -16.72 3.40 8.22
N ILE A 2 -15.86 2.64 8.90
CA ILE A 2 -14.41 2.96 9.04
C ILE A 2 -13.75 3.20 7.68
N GLY A 3 -14.05 2.36 6.69
CA GLY A 3 -13.52 2.51 5.32
C GLY A 3 -13.91 3.82 4.65
N GLU A 4 -15.14 4.31 4.80
CA GLU A 4 -15.59 5.58 4.20
C GLU A 4 -14.85 6.77 4.79
N TRP A 5 -14.58 6.74 6.11
CA TRP A 5 -13.76 7.76 6.76
C TRP A 5 -12.33 7.71 6.20
N PHE A 6 -11.72 6.53 6.12
CA PHE A 6 -10.38 6.37 5.55
C PHE A 6 -10.30 6.93 4.12
N PHE A 7 -11.25 6.56 3.24
CA PHE A 7 -11.28 7.07 1.87
C PHE A 7 -11.50 8.58 1.80
N GLN A 8 -12.26 9.17 2.74
CA GLN A 8 -12.46 10.60 2.80
C GLN A 8 -11.19 11.34 3.21
N GLU A 9 -10.44 10.81 4.18
CA GLU A 9 -9.18 11.41 4.62
C GLU A 9 -8.07 11.23 3.58
N TYR A 10 -7.94 10.01 3.03
CA TYR A 10 -6.80 9.63 2.19
C TYR A 10 -7.01 9.96 0.70
N TRP A 11 -8.25 9.87 0.21
CA TRP A 11 -8.59 10.04 -1.20
C TRP A 11 -9.67 11.10 -1.46
N HIS A 12 -10.11 11.84 -0.43
CA HIS A 12 -11.18 12.84 -0.52
C HIS A 12 -12.46 12.31 -1.18
N SER A 13 -12.76 11.03 -0.98
CA SER A 13 -13.93 10.34 -1.52
C SER A 13 -14.73 9.68 -0.41
N LYS A 14 -16.05 9.74 -0.48
CA LYS A 14 -16.94 8.96 0.39
C LYS A 14 -17.40 7.65 -0.25
N ARG A 15 -17.01 7.41 -1.50
CA ARG A 15 -17.42 6.22 -2.25
C ARG A 15 -16.36 5.14 -2.15
N LEU A 16 -16.76 4.01 -1.59
CA LEU A 16 -15.95 2.79 -1.60
C LEU A 16 -16.05 2.08 -2.97
N PRO A 17 -14.95 1.45 -3.44
CA PRO A 17 -15.02 0.45 -4.49
C PRO A 17 -15.90 -0.73 -4.06
N ASN A 18 -16.40 -1.51 -5.02
CA ASN A 18 -17.04 -2.79 -4.69
C ASN A 18 -15.96 -3.85 -4.35
N ASP A 19 -16.43 -4.99 -3.86
CA ASP A 19 -15.56 -6.09 -3.41
C ASP A 19 -14.66 -6.64 -4.53
N ASP A 20 -15.18 -6.80 -5.74
CA ASP A 20 -14.42 -7.33 -6.88
C ASP A 20 -13.26 -6.41 -7.25
N ILE A 21 -13.53 -5.09 -7.36
CA ILE A 21 -12.49 -4.09 -7.64
C ILE A 21 -11.46 -4.07 -6.52
N SER A 22 -11.91 -4.15 -5.27
CA SER A 22 -11.02 -4.16 -4.11
C SER A 22 -10.11 -5.38 -4.10
N PHE A 23 -10.65 -6.57 -4.39
CA PHE A 23 -9.88 -7.81 -4.48
C PHE A 23 -8.79 -7.70 -5.55
N GLU A 24 -9.17 -7.25 -6.74
CA GLU A 24 -8.24 -7.08 -7.87
C GLU A 24 -7.16 -6.04 -7.58
N TYR A 25 -7.53 -4.96 -6.89
CA TYR A 25 -6.60 -3.91 -6.50
C TYR A 25 -5.55 -4.43 -5.48
N VAL A 26 -5.98 -5.18 -4.47
CA VAL A 26 -5.07 -5.79 -3.48
C VAL A 26 -4.14 -6.81 -4.14
N ARG A 27 -4.68 -7.64 -5.05
CA ARG A 27 -3.89 -8.58 -5.83
C ARG A 27 -2.82 -7.86 -6.65
N ALA A 28 -3.17 -6.76 -7.31
CA ALA A 28 -2.22 -5.97 -8.07
C ALA A 28 -1.11 -5.37 -7.20
N LEU A 29 -1.45 -4.82 -6.02
CA LEU A 29 -0.45 -4.32 -5.07
C LEU A 29 0.54 -5.41 -4.64
N MET A 30 0.06 -6.61 -4.30
CA MET A 30 0.93 -7.72 -3.89
C MET A 30 1.87 -8.16 -5.01
N ASN A 31 1.39 -8.20 -6.26
CA ASN A 31 2.24 -8.56 -7.41
C ASN A 31 3.30 -7.50 -7.73
N LEU A 32 3.01 -6.23 -7.46
CA LEU A 32 3.97 -5.14 -7.67
C LEU A 32 5.02 -5.06 -6.56
N ALA A 33 4.61 -5.24 -5.31
CA ALA A 33 5.53 -5.29 -4.17
C ALA A 33 6.43 -6.54 -4.23
N GLY A 34 5.87 -7.73 -4.44
CA GLY A 34 6.67 -8.97 -4.56
C GLY A 34 7.29 -9.21 -5.95
N ALA A 35 7.62 -8.16 -6.71
CA ALA A 35 8.04 -8.28 -8.10
C ALA A 35 9.45 -8.88 -8.28
N ASP A 36 10.28 -8.80 -7.24
CA ASP A 36 11.59 -9.45 -7.17
C ASP A 36 11.50 -10.98 -6.95
N GLY A 37 10.28 -11.49 -6.74
CA GLY A 37 9.97 -12.89 -6.49
C GLY A 37 9.68 -13.22 -5.03
N VAL A 38 9.78 -12.25 -4.12
CA VAL A 38 9.49 -12.42 -2.69
C VAL A 38 8.68 -11.24 -2.19
N LEU A 39 7.45 -11.50 -1.72
CA LEU A 39 6.72 -10.48 -0.95
C LEU A 39 7.15 -10.57 0.51
N ALA A 40 7.90 -9.57 0.98
CA ALA A 40 8.39 -9.52 2.34
C ALA A 40 7.24 -9.37 3.36
N ASP A 41 7.50 -9.82 4.60
CA ASP A 41 6.48 -9.82 5.66
C ASP A 41 5.97 -8.40 5.98
N GLU A 42 6.84 -7.39 5.95
CA GLU A 42 6.46 -6.01 6.23
C GLU A 42 5.60 -5.40 5.11
N GLU A 43 5.92 -5.69 3.84
CA GLU A 43 5.10 -5.27 2.70
C GLU A 43 3.71 -5.92 2.75
N ARG A 44 3.66 -7.23 3.06
CA ARG A 44 2.40 -7.95 3.23
C ARG A 44 1.57 -7.35 4.36
N LYS A 45 2.17 -7.12 5.53
CA LYS A 45 1.48 -6.48 6.67
C LYS A 45 0.96 -5.11 6.29
N TRP A 46 1.74 -4.32 5.57
CA TRP A 46 1.33 -3.00 5.09
C TRP A 46 0.12 -3.11 4.15
N ILE A 47 0.19 -3.97 3.13
CA ILE A 47 -0.90 -4.14 2.15
C ILE A 47 -2.18 -4.61 2.83
N LEU A 48 -2.09 -5.63 3.70
CA LEU A 48 -3.25 -6.17 4.41
C LEU A 48 -3.85 -5.15 5.39
N GLY A 49 -3.00 -4.42 6.13
CA GLY A 49 -3.44 -3.38 7.06
C GLY A 49 -4.14 -2.23 6.34
N ASN A 50 -3.54 -1.72 5.26
CA ASN A 50 -4.13 -0.68 4.42
C ASN A 50 -5.48 -1.14 3.82
N SER A 51 -5.54 -2.39 3.34
CA SER A 51 -6.76 -2.98 2.77
C SER A 51 -7.86 -3.15 3.81
N ALA A 52 -7.51 -3.59 5.03
CA ALA A 52 -8.46 -3.71 6.13
C ALA A 52 -9.02 -2.33 6.53
N ALA A 53 -8.16 -1.30 6.61
CA ALA A 53 -8.58 0.07 6.93
C ALA A 53 -9.56 0.64 5.89
N LYS A 54 -9.39 0.24 4.62
CA LYS A 54 -10.29 0.57 3.50
C LYS A 54 -11.63 -0.18 3.50
N GLY A 55 -11.78 -1.16 4.39
CA GLY A 55 -13.00 -1.98 4.49
C GLY A 55 -13.06 -3.14 3.50
N VAL A 56 -11.93 -3.60 2.97
CA VAL A 56 -11.89 -4.85 2.19
C VAL A 56 -12.43 -6.00 3.05
N ASN A 57 -13.31 -6.82 2.48
CA ASN A 57 -13.99 -7.87 3.24
C ASN A 57 -12.99 -8.91 3.80
N GLU A 58 -13.38 -9.52 4.92
CA GLU A 58 -12.50 -10.42 5.68
C GLU A 58 -12.12 -11.69 4.89
N ASN A 59 -13.01 -12.20 4.04
CA ASN A 59 -12.74 -13.37 3.21
C ASN A 59 -11.60 -13.11 2.23
N ALA A 60 -11.61 -11.94 1.57
CA ALA A 60 -10.53 -11.50 0.70
C ALA A 60 -9.23 -11.32 1.49
N LEU A 61 -9.27 -10.66 2.65
CA LEU A 61 -8.08 -10.50 3.50
C LEU A 61 -7.50 -11.85 3.92
N ASN A 62 -8.34 -12.82 4.27
CA ASN A 62 -7.91 -14.16 4.64
C ASN A 62 -7.25 -14.91 3.48
N TYR A 63 -7.77 -14.76 2.25
CA TYR A 63 -7.12 -15.27 1.05
C TYR A 63 -5.72 -14.65 0.86
N PHE A 64 -5.60 -13.33 1.01
CA PHE A 64 -4.34 -12.61 0.79
C PHE A 64 -3.28 -12.82 1.88
N LYS A 65 -3.63 -13.38 3.04
CA LYS A 65 -2.64 -13.78 4.06
C LYS A 65 -1.66 -14.84 3.55
N THR A 66 -2.12 -15.74 2.68
CA THR A 66 -1.31 -16.85 2.16
C THR A 66 -1.01 -16.74 0.67
N TYR A 67 -1.56 -15.72 -0.01
CA TYR A 67 -1.28 -15.45 -1.41
C TYR A 67 0.20 -15.17 -1.65
N GLN A 68 0.78 -15.86 -2.63
CA GLN A 68 2.17 -15.66 -3.05
C GLN A 68 2.19 -15.14 -4.49
N PRO A 69 2.57 -13.86 -4.71
CA PRO A 69 2.71 -13.35 -6.06
C PRO A 69 3.83 -14.08 -6.78
N THR A 70 3.67 -14.32 -8.07
CA THR A 70 4.73 -14.88 -8.92
C THR A 70 5.08 -13.91 -10.03
N LYS A 71 6.31 -14.05 -10.56
CA LYS A 71 6.72 -13.30 -11.75
C LYS A 71 5.77 -13.54 -12.93
N ALA A 72 5.23 -14.76 -13.08
CA ALA A 72 4.28 -15.08 -14.13
C ALA A 72 2.96 -14.32 -13.96
N ASP A 73 2.46 -14.17 -12.74
CA ASP A 73 1.26 -13.40 -12.43
C ASP A 73 1.45 -11.91 -12.75
N LEU A 74 2.59 -11.34 -12.36
CA LEU A 74 2.95 -9.96 -12.70
C LEU A 74 3.02 -9.74 -14.22
N GLU A 75 3.70 -10.61 -14.95
CA GLU A 75 3.82 -10.50 -16.41
C GLU A 75 2.47 -10.67 -17.12
N ALA A 76 1.64 -11.61 -16.65
CA ALA A 76 0.29 -11.77 -17.15
C ALA A 76 -0.55 -10.51 -16.92
N MET A 77 -0.51 -9.94 -15.70
CA MET A 77 -1.20 -8.71 -15.35
C MET A 77 -0.76 -7.52 -16.22
N ILE A 78 0.55 -7.33 -16.41
CA ILE A 78 1.10 -6.28 -17.28
C ILE A 78 0.62 -6.46 -18.73
N LYS A 79 0.65 -7.70 -19.24
CA LYS A 79 0.25 -8.02 -20.63
C LYS A 79 -1.24 -7.82 -20.86
N GLU A 80 -2.07 -8.26 -19.93
CA GLU A 80 -3.52 -8.13 -20.00
C GLU A 80 -3.98 -6.68 -19.93
N LYS A 81 -3.13 -5.81 -19.38
CA LYS A 81 -3.41 -4.41 -19.04
C LYS A 81 -4.58 -4.34 -18.06
N PRO A 82 -4.33 -4.06 -16.78
CA PRO A 82 -5.41 -4.02 -15.80
C PRO A 82 -6.53 -3.13 -16.29
N LYS A 83 -7.76 -3.64 -16.30
CA LYS A 83 -8.96 -2.85 -16.67
C LYS A 83 -9.34 -1.81 -15.60
N PHE A 84 -8.39 -1.41 -14.77
CA PHE A 84 -8.53 -0.25 -13.94
C PHE A 84 -8.75 0.95 -14.87
N THR A 85 -9.72 1.78 -14.54
CA THR A 85 -9.85 3.06 -15.23
C THR A 85 -8.55 3.86 -14.97
N GLN A 86 -8.20 4.80 -15.86
CA GLN A 86 -7.04 5.69 -15.61
C GLN A 86 -7.09 6.33 -14.20
N GLN A 87 -8.30 6.57 -13.68
CA GLN A 87 -8.51 7.12 -12.33
C GLN A 87 -8.09 6.16 -11.21
N ALA A 88 -8.13 4.83 -11.41
CA ALA A 88 -7.67 3.84 -10.44
C ALA A 88 -6.19 3.43 -10.64
N SER A 89 -5.64 3.63 -11.84
CA SER A 89 -4.24 3.28 -12.15
C SER A 89 -3.21 4.11 -11.39
N ARG A 90 -3.42 5.43 -11.22
CA ARG A 90 -2.47 6.28 -10.50
C ARG A 90 -2.41 6.02 -8.98
N PRO A 91 -3.55 5.89 -8.27
CA PRO A 91 -3.55 5.44 -6.89
C PRO A 91 -2.83 4.11 -6.68
N LEU A 92 -3.03 3.15 -7.61
CA LEU A 92 -2.34 1.84 -7.55
C LEU A 92 -0.83 2.00 -7.60
N ILE A 93 -0.31 2.80 -8.54
CA ILE A 93 1.14 3.05 -8.65
C ILE A 93 1.69 3.74 -7.40
N PHE A 94 0.97 4.74 -6.89
CA PHE A 94 1.36 5.44 -5.67
C PHE A 94 1.44 4.50 -4.46
N GLU A 95 0.40 3.71 -4.23
CA GLU A 95 0.35 2.78 -3.11
C GLU A 95 1.30 1.59 -3.29
N ALA A 96 1.62 1.21 -4.53
CA ALA A 96 2.65 0.21 -4.80
C ALA A 96 4.02 0.69 -4.31
N PHE A 97 4.37 1.97 -4.50
CA PHE A 97 5.61 2.52 -3.91
C PHE A 97 5.58 2.54 -2.39
N LEU A 98 4.44 2.88 -1.77
CA LEU A 98 4.31 2.86 -0.31
C LEU A 98 4.45 1.44 0.25
N ALA A 99 3.82 0.46 -0.40
CA ALA A 99 3.87 -0.96 -0.04
C ALA A 99 5.28 -1.52 -0.21
N ALA A 100 5.87 -1.37 -1.39
CA ALA A 100 7.17 -1.90 -1.78
C ALA A 100 8.36 -1.23 -1.06
N SER A 101 8.08 -0.37 -0.10
CA SER A 101 9.14 0.18 0.75
C SER A 101 8.67 0.34 2.19
N ALA A 102 7.73 -0.50 2.61
CA ALA A 102 7.20 -0.55 3.97
C ALA A 102 8.30 -0.83 5.01
N ASP A 103 9.36 -1.53 4.62
CA ASP A 103 10.56 -1.80 5.42
C ASP A 103 11.65 -0.70 5.32
N ASN A 104 11.40 0.37 4.55
CA ASN A 104 12.29 1.47 4.21
C ASN A 104 13.38 1.15 3.16
N ASP A 105 13.27 0.04 2.43
CA ASP A 105 14.09 -0.21 1.25
C ASP A 105 13.17 -0.35 0.03
N LEU A 106 13.53 0.26 -1.11
CA LEU A 106 12.81 0.06 -2.36
C LEU A 106 13.79 -0.61 -3.32
N HIS A 107 13.62 -1.90 -3.56
CA HIS A 107 14.54 -2.64 -4.40
C HIS A 107 14.40 -2.25 -5.86
N ALA A 108 15.51 -2.35 -6.61
CA ALA A 108 15.54 -1.93 -8.01
C ALA A 108 14.54 -2.72 -8.89
N ALA A 109 14.31 -3.99 -8.58
CA ALA A 109 13.36 -4.84 -9.31
C ALA A 109 11.90 -4.42 -9.10
N GLU A 110 11.52 -4.08 -7.87
CA GLU A 110 10.19 -3.58 -7.51
C GLU A 110 9.94 -2.23 -8.18
N ARG A 111 10.91 -1.33 -8.06
CA ARG A 111 10.88 -0.03 -8.73
C ARG A 111 10.69 -0.21 -10.24
N GLU A 112 11.48 -1.05 -10.89
CA GLU A 112 11.34 -1.30 -12.33
C GLU A 112 9.95 -1.88 -12.68
N ALA A 113 9.45 -2.82 -11.89
CA ALA A 113 8.13 -3.41 -12.08
C ALA A 113 6.99 -2.39 -11.97
N ILE A 114 7.06 -1.49 -10.99
CA ILE A 114 6.09 -0.40 -10.82
C ILE A 114 6.11 0.54 -12.04
N TYR A 115 7.29 0.90 -12.55
CA TYR A 115 7.40 1.70 -13.78
C TYR A 115 6.87 0.96 -15.01
N ARG A 116 7.19 -0.33 -15.17
CA ARG A 116 6.64 -1.15 -16.28
C ARG A 116 5.11 -1.22 -16.22
N MET A 117 4.54 -1.37 -15.04
CA MET A 117 3.10 -1.36 -14.84
C MET A 117 2.49 0.01 -15.16
N GLY A 118 3.13 1.10 -14.71
CA GLY A 118 2.71 2.47 -15.05
C GLY A 118 2.58 2.65 -16.57
N ARG A 119 3.62 2.28 -17.32
CA ARG A 119 3.59 2.32 -18.80
C ARG A 119 2.49 1.43 -19.40
N ALA A 120 2.30 0.23 -18.87
CA ALA A 120 1.25 -0.69 -19.34
C ALA A 120 -0.17 -0.12 -19.16
N MET A 121 -0.38 0.69 -18.11
CA MET A 121 -1.62 1.42 -17.85
C MET A 121 -1.71 2.78 -18.56
N GLY A 122 -0.72 3.12 -19.40
CA GLY A 122 -0.70 4.39 -20.13
C GLY A 122 -0.39 5.61 -19.25
N ILE A 123 0.35 5.41 -18.15
CA ILE A 123 0.87 6.48 -17.31
C ILE A 123 2.30 6.80 -17.79
N GLU A 124 2.55 8.07 -18.10
CA GLU A 124 3.87 8.57 -18.45
C GLU A 124 4.88 8.35 -17.32
N ASP A 125 6.12 7.98 -17.66
CA ASP A 125 7.20 7.77 -16.68
C ASP A 125 7.43 9.00 -15.78
N THR A 126 7.25 10.21 -16.32
CA THR A 126 7.34 11.46 -15.56
C THR A 126 6.28 11.55 -14.46
N VAL A 127 5.08 11.03 -14.71
CA VAL A 127 4.01 10.96 -13.69
C VAL A 127 4.32 9.85 -12.69
N VAL A 128 4.81 8.69 -13.13
CA VAL A 128 5.25 7.62 -12.22
C VAL A 128 6.34 8.12 -11.27
N GLN A 129 7.31 8.88 -11.78
CA GLN A 129 8.37 9.51 -10.97
C GLN A 129 7.80 10.52 -9.95
N GLN A 130 6.79 11.30 -10.32
CA GLN A 130 6.11 12.20 -9.40
C GLN A 130 5.38 11.43 -8.28
N LEU A 131 4.75 10.29 -8.61
CA LEU A 131 4.09 9.44 -7.62
C LEU A 131 5.10 8.77 -6.68
N GLU A 132 6.23 8.30 -7.20
CA GLU A 132 7.36 7.80 -6.41
C GLU A 132 7.83 8.87 -5.41
N LYS A 133 8.05 10.10 -5.90
CA LYS A 133 8.49 11.20 -5.02
C LYS A 133 7.43 11.57 -3.99
N ALA A 134 6.16 11.51 -4.34
CA ALA A 134 5.07 11.74 -3.40
C ALA A 134 5.05 10.69 -2.28
N ALA A 135 5.25 9.41 -2.61
CA ALA A 135 5.31 8.33 -1.64
C ALA A 135 6.49 8.49 -0.67
N GLU A 136 7.66 8.86 -1.19
CA GLU A 136 8.85 9.19 -0.38
C GLU A 136 8.57 10.37 0.57
N ASN A 137 7.94 11.44 0.06
CA ASN A 137 7.60 12.63 0.85
C ASN A 137 6.58 12.30 1.95
N GLU A 138 5.55 11.50 1.66
CA GLU A 138 4.55 11.09 2.65
C GLU A 138 5.20 10.32 3.80
N ARG A 139 6.07 9.35 3.49
CA ARG A 139 6.80 8.60 4.52
C ARG A 139 7.71 9.50 5.32
N SER A 140 8.47 10.37 4.67
CA SER A 140 9.37 11.32 5.34
C SER A 140 8.60 12.23 6.31
N HIS A 141 7.48 12.79 5.85
CA HIS A 141 6.62 13.63 6.68
C HIS A 141 6.03 12.84 7.85
N ARG A 142 5.55 11.61 7.61
CA ARG A 142 5.00 10.76 8.66
C ARG A 142 6.05 10.43 9.73
N ASN A 143 7.28 10.12 9.32
CA ASN A 143 8.39 9.86 10.24
C ASN A 143 8.71 11.10 11.09
N GLN A 144 8.68 12.30 10.51
CA GLN A 144 8.84 13.56 11.25
C GLN A 144 7.72 13.75 12.28
N VAL A 145 6.46 13.56 11.90
CA VAL A 145 5.32 13.68 12.82
C VAL A 145 5.43 12.68 13.97
N VAL A 146 5.79 11.42 13.69
CA VAL A 146 5.98 10.40 14.74
C VAL A 146 7.10 10.77 15.70
N ALA A 147 8.24 11.24 15.19
CA ALA A 147 9.36 11.67 16.04
C ALA A 147 9.01 12.89 16.92
N LEU A 148 8.19 13.81 16.41
CA LEU A 148 7.70 14.96 17.17
C LEU A 148 6.67 14.57 18.22
N ALA A 149 5.72 13.69 17.87
CA ALA A 149 4.64 13.28 18.77
C ALA A 149 5.12 12.29 19.86
N PHE A 150 6.08 11.43 19.52
CA PHE A 150 6.61 10.40 20.39
C PHE A 150 8.15 10.43 20.38
N PRO A 151 8.78 11.44 21.02
CA PRO A 151 10.23 11.64 20.96
C PRO A 151 11.03 10.49 21.55
N GLU A 152 10.47 9.74 22.49
CA GLU A 152 11.08 8.56 23.09
C GLU A 152 10.55 7.24 22.51
N GLY A 153 9.77 7.32 21.43
CA GLY A 153 9.13 6.20 20.75
C GLY A 153 7.74 5.86 21.29
N MET A 154 6.85 5.45 20.38
CA MET A 154 5.46 5.11 20.70
C MET A 154 5.35 3.97 21.72
N LYS A 155 6.24 2.96 21.67
CA LYS A 155 6.24 1.85 22.61
C LYS A 155 6.39 2.34 24.06
N LYS A 156 7.39 3.19 24.32
CA LYS A 156 7.63 3.74 25.67
C LYS A 156 6.43 4.58 26.14
N ALA A 157 5.84 5.37 25.24
CA ALA A 157 4.64 6.14 25.56
C ALA A 157 3.46 5.24 25.96
N CYS A 158 3.25 4.11 25.27
CA CYS A 158 2.24 3.13 25.64
C CYS A 158 2.54 2.45 26.98
N ASP A 159 3.78 2.01 27.20
CA ASP A 159 4.19 1.35 28.45
C ASP A 159 3.95 2.25 29.67
N VAL A 160 4.27 3.54 29.56
CA VAL A 160 4.02 4.54 30.61
C VAL A 160 2.52 4.75 30.84
N ALA A 161 1.74 4.94 29.78
CA ALA A 161 0.30 5.16 29.88
C ALA A 161 -0.44 3.97 30.52
N GLU A 162 -0.02 2.74 30.21
CA GLU A 162 -0.60 1.54 30.83
C GLU A 162 -0.27 1.42 32.32
N ALA A 163 0.94 1.79 32.73
CA ALA A 163 1.33 1.80 34.14
C ALA A 163 0.54 2.84 34.94
N ASP A 164 0.37 4.04 34.39
CA ASP A 164 -0.43 5.11 35.00
C ASP A 164 -1.91 4.72 35.12
N TYR A 165 -2.48 4.06 34.09
CA TYR A 165 -3.88 3.61 34.13
C TYR A 165 -4.12 2.56 35.22
N LYS A 166 -3.19 1.61 35.41
CA LYS A 166 -3.30 0.55 36.44
C LYS A 166 -3.10 1.06 37.87
N SER A 167 -2.57 2.26 38.03
CA SER A 167 -2.29 2.88 39.33
C SER A 167 -3.44 3.75 39.86
N ASN A 168 -4.50 3.93 39.07
CA ASN A 168 -5.75 4.63 39.42
C ASN A 168 -6.91 3.64 39.62
#